data_AF-A0A9N8DW44-F1
#
_entry.id   AF-A0A9N8DW44-F1
#
_cell.length_a   1.000
_cell.length_b   1.000
_cell.length_c   1.000
_cell.angle_alpha   90.00
_cell.angle_beta   90.00
_cell.angle_gamma   90.00
#
_symmetry.space_group_name_H-M   'P 1'
#
loop_
_entity.id
_entity.type
_entity.pdbx_description
1 polymer ?
#
loop_
_entity_poly.entity_id
_entity_poly.type
_entity_poly.pdbx_seq_one_letter_code
_entity_poly.pdbx_strand_id
1 'polypeptide(L)'
;MSARSAGNPPRKETSSSDAAEEAVSLMVPTHLSYSQPRISFQTPTTTSHGLVLLLGAILAALALFLAGFLAGIYYSSSPYPANFLCEYYHHLNRSNESNDESAAVSYKFLDTHRGQEIFQELATELNHEGPAAMLATLTTRMANDSQLESSCHPLVHRLGRDYISSHYPTSNSISNSQDDGSILEQCLDHLLDQPGAPLIRTCNAAYLHGVIEHYYLLEQKQQKQKQPNNNVTETEQLLLQLTRDVNDQVCQQLFVNPNSSALSNKWECHHGIGHGILQFTQQLHDKLALQQALQICLLAEDVDTTICHNGLFMEYWANMRRLTTFDDNNNNNHRIQQTCQGKSLACSIYAPTAYLLQHPRDYVGAIRVCQHGYEPAQQLQHQIMCYQGVGVQAAKENLDDFTPVEAACLAVPNKGLQAACMSKALTYYKDSFGVDFLPKELCEPLQAFQSLCQRMSNRS
;
A
#
# COMPACT_ATOMS: atom_id res chain seq x y z
N MET A 1 -52.52 -52.99 30.45
CA MET A 1 -51.08 -53.27 30.63
C MET A 1 -50.33 -52.01 30.25
N SER A 2 -49.60 -51.47 31.21
CA SER A 2 -49.07 -50.09 31.25
C SER A 2 -47.73 -49.92 30.55
N ALA A 3 -47.52 -48.68 30.08
CA ALA A 3 -46.26 -47.91 30.07
C ALA A 3 -45.15 -48.39 29.10
N ARG A 4 -44.30 -47.54 28.51
CA ARG A 4 -43.72 -46.27 28.98
C ARG A 4 -43.44 -45.31 27.83
N SER A 5 -43.73 -44.04 28.11
CA SER A 5 -43.23 -42.84 27.43
C SER A 5 -41.77 -42.59 27.84
N ALA A 6 -40.90 -42.28 26.88
CA ALA A 6 -39.53 -41.84 27.11
C ALA A 6 -39.51 -40.30 27.15
N GLY A 7 -39.20 -39.76 28.32
CA GLY A 7 -39.08 -38.33 28.57
C GLY A 7 -37.74 -37.77 28.09
N ASN A 8 -37.78 -36.54 27.58
CA ASN A 8 -36.61 -35.70 27.32
C ASN A 8 -35.98 -35.22 28.64
N PRO A 9 -34.64 -35.13 28.74
CA PRO A 9 -33.98 -34.54 29.89
C PRO A 9 -34.02 -32.99 29.83
N PRO A 10 -33.93 -32.32 30.99
CA PRO A 10 -34.06 -30.87 31.07
C PRO A 10 -32.80 -30.16 30.56
N ARG A 11 -33.04 -29.10 29.78
CA ARG A 11 -32.06 -28.12 29.30
C ARG A 11 -31.55 -27.33 30.51
N LYS A 12 -30.27 -27.48 30.85
CA LYS A 12 -29.60 -26.61 31.82
C LYS A 12 -29.33 -25.26 31.14
N GLU A 13 -29.97 -24.23 31.65
CA GLU A 13 -29.54 -22.85 31.47
C GLU A 13 -28.25 -22.63 32.26
N THR A 14 -27.19 -22.17 31.58
CA THR A 14 -26.01 -21.60 32.22
C THR A 14 -25.90 -20.15 31.80
N SER A 15 -26.23 -19.26 32.73
CA SER A 15 -25.98 -17.83 32.71
C SER A 15 -24.56 -17.51 33.19
N SER A 16 -24.00 -16.43 32.62
CA SER A 16 -22.83 -15.62 33.04
C SER A 16 -21.47 -16.34 33.06
N SER A 17 -20.33 -15.74 32.71
CA SER A 17 -19.90 -14.33 32.85
C SER A 17 -18.63 -14.08 32.03
N ASP A 18 -18.62 -12.94 31.35
CA ASP A 18 -17.53 -11.95 31.28
C ASP A 18 -16.17 -12.36 30.74
N ALA A 19 -16.01 -12.17 29.43
CA ALA A 19 -14.73 -11.93 28.79
C ALA A 19 -14.27 -10.48 29.08
N ALA A 20 -13.08 -10.33 29.64
CA ALA A 20 -12.44 -9.06 29.87
C ALA A 20 -11.89 -8.50 28.54
N GLU A 21 -12.64 -7.58 27.92
CA GLU A 21 -12.07 -6.58 27.01
C GLU A 21 -11.60 -5.38 27.84
N GLU A 22 -10.29 -5.24 27.98
CA GLU A 22 -9.67 -4.08 28.61
C GLU A 22 -9.57 -2.95 27.56
N ALA A 23 -10.53 -2.04 27.60
CA ALA A 23 -10.54 -0.83 26.79
C ALA A 23 -9.46 0.14 27.29
N VAL A 24 -8.41 0.35 26.48
CA VAL A 24 -7.43 1.42 26.69
C VAL A 24 -8.06 2.76 26.29
N SER A 25 -8.50 3.51 27.30
CA SER A 25 -9.01 4.87 27.16
C SER A 25 -7.86 5.85 26.88
N LEU A 26 -7.78 6.35 25.64
CA LEU A 26 -6.84 7.39 25.22
C LEU A 26 -7.37 8.76 25.65
N MET A 27 -6.77 9.33 26.71
CA MET A 27 -6.93 10.75 27.04
C MET A 27 -6.18 11.62 26.03
N VAL A 28 -6.91 12.45 25.29
CA VAL A 28 -6.39 13.52 24.43
C VAL A 28 -6.17 14.78 25.29
N PRO A 29 -4.97 15.37 25.37
CA PRO A 29 -4.78 16.66 26.05
C PRO A 29 -5.21 17.82 25.14
N THR A 30 -6.01 18.71 25.69
CA THR A 30 -6.50 19.94 25.07
C THR A 30 -5.47 21.08 25.12
N HIS A 31 -5.33 21.75 23.98
CA HIS A 31 -4.88 23.14 23.72
C HIS A 31 -3.84 23.81 24.64
N LEU A 32 -2.63 23.98 24.11
CA LEU A 32 -1.69 25.03 24.51
C LEU A 32 -1.68 26.17 23.45
N SER A 33 -2.23 27.32 23.82
CA SER A 33 -2.14 28.56 23.03
C SER A 33 -0.77 29.22 23.24
N TYR A 34 -0.02 29.40 22.16
CA TYR A 34 1.27 30.11 22.15
C TYR A 34 1.06 31.54 21.63
N SER A 35 1.27 32.54 22.49
CA SER A 35 1.26 33.95 22.10
C SER A 35 2.66 34.40 21.67
N GLN A 36 2.79 34.97 20.47
CA GLN A 36 4.04 35.55 19.99
C GLN A 36 4.17 37.04 20.34
N PRO A 37 5.37 37.53 20.70
CA PRO A 37 5.61 38.94 20.95
C PRO A 37 5.77 39.72 19.63
N ARG A 38 5.04 40.84 19.51
CA ARG A 38 5.25 41.84 18.45
C ARG A 38 6.51 42.66 18.74
N ILE A 39 7.52 42.54 17.89
CA ILE A 39 8.66 43.46 17.84
C ILE A 39 8.33 44.55 16.82
N SER A 40 8.30 45.81 17.28
CA SER A 40 8.15 47.00 16.43
C SER A 40 9.54 47.51 16.04
N PHE A 41 9.82 47.60 14.74
CA PHE A 41 11.03 48.22 14.20
C PHE A 41 10.72 49.63 13.70
N GLN A 42 11.45 50.62 14.23
CA GLN A 42 11.48 51.98 13.70
C GLN A 42 12.48 52.04 12.54
N THR A 43 12.03 52.51 11.37
CA THR A 43 12.88 52.73 10.19
C THR A 43 13.46 54.15 10.18
N PRO A 44 14.78 54.32 10.01
CA PRO A 44 15.41 55.63 9.85
C PRO A 44 15.24 56.14 8.41
N THR A 45 14.92 57.42 8.28
CA THR A 45 14.83 58.15 7.01
C THR A 45 16.21 58.66 6.60
N THR A 46 16.74 58.17 5.47
CA THR A 46 17.89 58.81 4.78
C THR A 46 17.65 58.87 3.28
N THR A 47 17.78 60.08 2.73
CA THR A 47 17.35 60.50 1.39
C THR A 47 18.43 60.36 0.31
N SER A 48 19.34 59.39 0.42
CA SER A 48 20.38 59.14 -0.60
C SER A 48 20.41 57.71 -1.16
N HIS A 49 19.48 56.83 -0.75
CA HIS A 49 19.46 55.42 -1.17
C HIS A 49 18.63 55.13 -2.43
N GLY A 50 17.84 56.09 -2.91
CA GLY A 50 16.91 55.87 -4.03
C GLY A 50 17.60 55.46 -5.34
N LEU A 51 18.74 56.07 -5.67
CA LEU A 51 19.43 55.78 -6.94
C LEU A 51 20.13 54.41 -6.91
N VAL A 52 20.72 54.03 -5.77
CA VAL A 52 21.39 52.74 -5.59
C VAL A 52 20.38 51.60 -5.58
N LEU A 53 19.22 51.80 -4.93
CA LEU A 53 18.13 50.82 -4.92
C LEU A 53 17.50 50.66 -6.31
N LEU A 54 17.35 51.74 -7.07
CA LEU A 54 16.82 51.68 -8.43
C LEU A 54 17.77 50.93 -9.37
N LEU A 55 19.08 51.23 -9.34
CA LEU A 55 20.09 50.52 -10.12
C LEU A 55 20.19 49.04 -9.70
N GLY A 56 20.12 48.75 -8.40
CA GLY A 56 20.08 47.38 -7.88
C GLY A 56 18.86 46.60 -8.35
N ALA A 57 17.67 47.22 -8.34
CA ALA A 57 16.44 46.60 -8.82
C ALA A 57 16.47 46.33 -10.33
N ILE A 58 17.02 47.25 -11.13
CA ILE A 58 17.17 47.08 -12.58
C ILE A 58 18.12 45.92 -12.89
N LEU A 59 19.27 45.84 -12.20
CA LEU A 59 20.23 44.76 -12.38
C LEU A 59 19.67 43.40 -11.96
N ALA A 60 18.91 43.35 -10.85
CA ALA A 60 18.24 42.13 -10.40
C ALA A 60 17.16 41.66 -11.41
N ALA A 61 16.36 42.59 -11.95
CA ALA A 61 15.36 42.27 -12.96
C ALA A 61 15.99 41.76 -14.27
N LEU A 62 17.10 42.37 -14.71
CA LEU A 62 17.87 41.90 -15.87
C LEU A 62 18.46 40.51 -15.65
N ALA A 63 19.00 40.23 -14.46
CA ALA A 63 19.54 38.91 -14.13
C ALA A 63 18.44 37.83 -14.13
N LEU A 64 17.27 38.13 -13.55
CA LEU A 64 16.11 37.22 -13.57
C LEU A 64 15.58 36.99 -14.98
N PHE A 65 15.52 38.04 -15.81
CA PHE A 65 15.10 37.92 -17.20
C PHE A 65 16.09 37.07 -18.01
N LEU A 66 17.41 37.27 -17.83
CA LEU A 66 18.43 36.45 -18.50
C LEU A 66 18.36 34.99 -18.05
N ALA A 67 18.17 34.73 -16.75
CA ALA A 67 18.03 33.38 -16.21
C ALA A 67 16.78 32.67 -16.78
N GLY A 68 15.64 33.37 -16.85
CA GLY A 68 14.42 32.84 -17.45
C GLY A 68 14.55 32.60 -18.95
N PHE A 69 15.23 33.48 -19.68
CA PHE A 69 15.47 33.34 -21.11
C PHE A 69 16.41 32.17 -21.42
N LEU A 70 17.50 32.00 -20.65
CA LEU A 70 18.42 30.88 -20.79
C LEU A 70 17.76 29.55 -20.40
N ALA A 71 16.94 29.53 -19.35
CA ALA A 71 16.13 28.36 -19.01
C ALA A 71 15.13 28.04 -20.14
N GLY A 72 14.45 29.05 -20.70
CA GLY A 72 13.54 28.87 -21.83
C GLY A 72 14.23 28.30 -23.07
N ILE A 73 15.44 28.75 -23.39
CA ILE A 73 16.24 28.17 -24.48
C ILE A 73 16.63 26.72 -24.16
N TYR A 74 17.05 26.43 -22.93
CA TYR A 74 17.42 25.08 -22.50
C TYR A 74 16.24 24.11 -22.56
N TYR A 75 15.04 24.55 -22.17
CA TYR A 75 13.83 23.72 -22.20
C TYR A 75 13.21 23.58 -23.59
N SER A 76 13.29 24.61 -24.45
CA SER A 76 12.76 24.57 -25.82
C SER A 76 13.64 23.83 -26.82
N SER A 77 14.91 23.61 -26.50
CA SER A 77 15.86 22.88 -27.37
C SER A 77 16.10 21.42 -26.96
N SER A 78 15.39 20.93 -25.95
CA SER A 78 15.55 19.55 -25.46
C SER A 78 14.52 18.61 -26.11
N PRO A 79 14.90 17.74 -27.06
CA PRO A 79 13.98 16.81 -27.68
C PRO A 79 13.85 15.57 -26.80
N TYR A 80 13.12 15.68 -25.69
CA TYR A 80 12.72 14.49 -24.93
C TYR A 80 11.31 14.09 -25.36
N PRO A 81 11.13 13.05 -26.20
CA PRO A 81 9.82 12.51 -26.48
C PRO A 81 9.22 11.92 -25.20
N ALA A 82 7.89 11.99 -25.06
CA ALA A 82 7.13 11.43 -23.94
C ALA A 82 7.38 9.92 -23.67
N ASN A 83 8.02 9.21 -24.61
CA ASN A 83 8.48 7.83 -24.44
C ASN A 83 9.65 7.66 -23.46
N PHE A 84 10.35 8.74 -23.08
CA PHE A 84 11.49 8.68 -22.18
C PHE A 84 11.11 8.22 -20.76
N LEU A 85 9.87 8.48 -20.30
CA LEU A 85 9.44 8.04 -18.96
C LEU A 85 9.17 6.52 -18.88
N CYS A 86 8.75 5.89 -19.97
CA CYS A 86 8.60 4.42 -20.01
C CYS A 86 9.95 3.72 -20.17
N GLU A 87 10.85 4.27 -21.00
CA GLU A 87 12.18 3.70 -21.22
C GLU A 87 13.10 3.91 -20.00
N TYR A 88 12.97 5.03 -19.29
CA TYR A 88 13.69 5.29 -18.02
C TYR A 88 13.24 4.35 -16.88
N TYR A 89 11.96 3.96 -16.86
CA TYR A 89 11.46 2.96 -15.91
C TYR A 89 12.05 1.57 -16.17
N HIS A 90 12.17 1.18 -17.45
CA HIS A 90 12.80 -0.08 -17.84
C HIS A 90 14.32 -0.09 -17.63
N HIS A 91 15.00 1.05 -17.78
CA HIS A 91 16.46 1.10 -17.69
C HIS A 91 17.00 1.06 -16.24
N LEU A 92 16.21 1.53 -15.26
CA LEU A 92 16.59 1.54 -13.84
C LEU A 92 16.42 0.18 -13.12
N ASN A 93 15.65 -0.76 -13.68
CA ASN A 93 15.55 -2.14 -13.17
C ASN A 93 16.64 -3.07 -13.73
N ARG A 94 17.55 -2.57 -14.58
CA ARG A 94 18.53 -3.39 -15.31
C ARG A 94 19.94 -3.36 -14.72
N SER A 95 20.08 -3.31 -13.39
CA SER A 95 21.39 -3.38 -12.74
C SER A 95 21.68 -4.81 -12.24
N ASN A 96 22.45 -5.54 -13.04
CA ASN A 96 23.19 -6.77 -12.72
C ASN A 96 22.45 -7.78 -11.82
N GLU A 97 21.41 -8.42 -12.35
CA GLU A 97 20.81 -9.59 -11.72
C GLU A 97 21.59 -10.86 -12.05
N SER A 98 21.92 -11.63 -11.02
CA SER A 98 22.22 -13.05 -11.16
C SER A 98 21.05 -13.74 -11.85
N ASN A 99 21.31 -14.58 -12.85
CA ASN A 99 20.32 -15.39 -13.59
C ASN A 99 19.53 -16.40 -12.73
N ASP A 100 19.51 -16.25 -11.41
CA ASP A 100 18.72 -17.10 -10.52
C ASP A 100 17.27 -16.60 -10.47
N GLU A 101 16.52 -16.91 -11.53
CA GLU A 101 15.09 -16.62 -11.65
C GLU A 101 14.26 -17.22 -10.51
N SER A 102 14.79 -18.22 -9.80
CA SER A 102 14.14 -18.87 -8.65
C SER A 102 14.22 -18.06 -7.35
N ALA A 103 15.12 -17.06 -7.29
CA ALA A 103 15.32 -16.23 -6.11
C ALA A 103 14.44 -14.96 -6.11
N ALA A 104 13.89 -14.57 -7.27
CA ALA A 104 13.02 -13.41 -7.37
C ALA A 104 11.61 -13.74 -6.87
N VAL A 105 11.29 -13.26 -5.68
CA VAL A 105 9.96 -13.38 -5.07
C VAL A 105 9.28 -12.02 -4.95
N SER A 106 7.95 -12.03 -4.89
CA SER A 106 7.15 -10.84 -4.63
C SER A 106 7.46 -9.73 -5.65
N TYR A 107 7.90 -8.55 -5.22
CA TYR A 107 8.10 -7.38 -6.09
C TYR A 107 9.16 -7.56 -7.18
N LYS A 108 10.15 -8.45 -6.99
CA LYS A 108 11.19 -8.71 -8.00
C LYS A 108 10.77 -9.73 -9.04
N PHE A 109 9.67 -10.47 -8.84
CA PHE A 109 9.22 -11.46 -9.81
C PHE A 109 8.99 -10.84 -11.18
N LEU A 110 8.39 -9.64 -11.22
CA LEU A 110 8.18 -8.89 -12.44
C LEU A 110 9.49 -8.48 -13.14
N ASP A 111 10.64 -8.46 -12.47
CA ASP A 111 11.92 -8.11 -13.10
C ASP A 111 12.52 -9.31 -13.87
N THR A 112 12.05 -10.53 -13.59
CA THR A 112 12.51 -11.76 -14.27
C THR A 112 11.92 -11.93 -15.67
N HIS A 113 12.58 -12.71 -16.52
CA HIS A 113 12.06 -13.08 -17.84
C HIS A 113 10.69 -13.75 -17.73
N ARG A 114 10.60 -14.79 -16.90
CA ARG A 114 9.36 -15.52 -16.62
C ARG A 114 8.23 -14.61 -16.15
N GLY A 115 8.51 -13.68 -15.24
CA GLY A 115 7.53 -12.73 -14.73
C GLY A 115 7.00 -11.80 -15.83
N GLN A 116 7.87 -11.32 -16.73
CA GLN A 116 7.46 -10.50 -17.88
C GLN A 116 6.68 -11.31 -18.92
N GLU A 117 7.03 -12.57 -19.17
CA GLU A 117 6.27 -13.46 -20.06
C GLU A 117 4.84 -13.67 -19.54
N ILE A 118 4.69 -14.07 -18.28
CA ILE A 118 3.37 -14.25 -17.65
C ILE A 118 2.60 -12.94 -17.64
N PHE A 119 3.25 -11.82 -17.32
CA PHE A 119 2.63 -10.50 -17.38
C PHE A 119 2.09 -10.19 -18.79
N GLN A 120 2.89 -10.42 -19.83
CA GLN A 120 2.49 -10.14 -21.20
C GLN A 120 1.32 -11.02 -21.65
N GLU A 121 1.33 -12.31 -21.31
CA GLU A 121 0.23 -13.25 -21.59
C GLU A 121 -1.07 -12.79 -20.92
N LEU A 122 -1.03 -12.48 -19.62
CA LEU A 122 -2.19 -12.01 -18.86
C LEU A 122 -2.65 -10.63 -19.34
N ALA A 123 -1.75 -9.74 -19.74
CA ALA A 123 -2.10 -8.44 -20.31
C ALA A 123 -2.81 -8.59 -21.67
N THR A 124 -2.35 -9.52 -22.51
CA THR A 124 -3.03 -9.85 -23.77
C THR A 124 -4.44 -10.36 -23.50
N GLU A 125 -4.62 -11.31 -22.58
CA GLU A 125 -5.93 -11.83 -22.20
C GLU A 125 -6.83 -10.73 -21.59
N LEU A 126 -6.30 -9.92 -20.69
CA LEU A 126 -7.00 -8.78 -20.09
C LEU A 126 -7.55 -7.81 -21.13
N ASN A 127 -6.79 -7.53 -22.20
CA ASN A 127 -7.22 -6.66 -23.29
C ASN A 127 -8.24 -7.32 -24.24
N HIS A 128 -8.25 -8.65 -24.34
CA HIS A 128 -9.13 -9.37 -25.27
C HIS A 128 -10.44 -9.84 -24.62
N GLU A 129 -10.36 -10.32 -23.38
CA GLU A 129 -11.45 -11.02 -22.68
C GLU A 129 -11.85 -10.31 -21.37
N GLY A 130 -11.09 -9.29 -20.95
CA GLY A 130 -11.38 -8.48 -19.78
C GLY A 130 -10.83 -9.03 -18.46
N PRO A 131 -11.06 -8.31 -17.34
CA PRO A 131 -10.47 -8.64 -16.04
C PRO A 131 -10.88 -10.01 -15.50
N ALA A 132 -12.14 -10.40 -15.71
CA ALA A 132 -12.67 -11.68 -15.24
C ALA A 132 -11.90 -12.89 -15.82
N ALA A 133 -11.71 -12.90 -17.14
CA ALA A 133 -11.02 -14.00 -17.83
C ALA A 133 -9.55 -14.08 -17.41
N MET A 134 -8.84 -12.94 -17.41
CA MET A 134 -7.45 -12.86 -16.96
C MET A 134 -7.28 -13.41 -15.53
N LEU A 135 -8.17 -13.06 -14.61
CA LEU A 135 -8.13 -13.53 -13.22
C LEU A 135 -8.42 -15.04 -13.10
N ALA A 136 -9.33 -15.57 -13.92
CA ALA A 136 -9.60 -17.01 -14.00
C ALA A 136 -8.37 -17.80 -14.50
N THR A 137 -7.69 -17.28 -15.54
CA THR A 137 -6.45 -17.86 -16.04
C THR A 137 -5.32 -17.80 -15.01
N LEU A 138 -5.15 -16.67 -14.33
CA LEU A 138 -4.19 -16.55 -13.25
C LEU A 138 -4.44 -17.58 -12.14
N THR A 139 -5.70 -17.77 -11.73
CA THR A 139 -6.08 -18.75 -10.70
C THR A 139 -5.66 -20.16 -11.10
N THR A 140 -5.92 -20.55 -12.34
CA THR A 140 -5.53 -21.86 -12.87
C THR A 140 -4.01 -22.05 -12.86
N ARG A 141 -3.25 -20.99 -13.12
CA ARG A 141 -1.78 -21.04 -13.10
C ARG A 141 -1.23 -21.13 -11.68
N MET A 142 -1.73 -20.31 -10.76
CA MET A 142 -1.28 -20.32 -9.35
C MET A 142 -1.44 -21.70 -8.70
N ALA A 143 -2.50 -22.44 -9.03
CA ALA A 143 -2.71 -23.80 -8.55
C ALA A 143 -1.57 -24.79 -8.87
N ASN A 144 -0.72 -24.46 -9.85
CA ASN A 144 0.41 -25.29 -10.29
C ASN A 144 1.77 -24.55 -10.18
N ASP A 145 1.80 -23.36 -9.61
CA ASP A 145 2.96 -22.47 -9.65
C ASP A 145 3.07 -21.63 -8.37
N SER A 146 3.78 -22.16 -7.36
CA SER A 146 3.93 -21.49 -6.06
C SER A 146 4.71 -20.17 -6.13
N GLN A 147 5.59 -20.00 -7.12
CA GLN A 147 6.26 -18.71 -7.34
C GLN A 147 5.26 -17.65 -7.83
N LEU A 148 4.36 -18.02 -8.75
CA LEU A 148 3.30 -17.14 -9.20
C LEU A 148 2.28 -16.86 -8.10
N GLU A 149 1.93 -17.86 -7.29
CA GLU A 149 1.04 -17.72 -6.14
C GLU A 149 1.59 -16.68 -5.14
N SER A 150 2.86 -16.81 -4.74
CA SER A 150 3.53 -15.85 -3.84
C SER A 150 3.79 -14.48 -4.47
N SER A 151 3.76 -14.38 -5.80
CA SER A 151 4.06 -13.15 -6.56
C SER A 151 2.85 -12.55 -7.29
N CYS A 152 1.65 -13.07 -7.05
CA CYS A 152 0.45 -12.64 -7.76
C CYS A 152 0.12 -11.16 -7.52
N HIS A 153 0.36 -10.67 -6.30
CA HIS A 153 -0.04 -9.33 -5.89
C HIS A 153 0.64 -8.24 -6.75
N PRO A 154 1.98 -8.12 -6.82
CA PRO A 154 2.61 -7.12 -7.68
C PRO A 154 2.30 -7.29 -9.17
N LEU A 155 2.13 -8.54 -9.64
CA LEU A 155 1.77 -8.84 -11.02
C LEU A 155 0.40 -8.26 -11.39
N VAL A 156 -0.62 -8.60 -10.62
CA VAL A 156 -2.01 -8.19 -10.87
C VAL A 156 -2.23 -6.71 -10.60
N HIS A 157 -1.51 -6.16 -9.62
CA HIS A 157 -1.44 -4.73 -9.38
C HIS A 157 -0.94 -3.95 -10.61
N ARG A 158 0.12 -4.44 -11.26
CA ARG A 158 0.60 -3.86 -12.52
C ARG A 158 -0.44 -4.00 -13.65
N LEU A 159 -1.08 -5.15 -13.77
CA LEU A 159 -2.14 -5.37 -14.78
C LEU A 159 -3.30 -4.38 -14.64
N GLY A 160 -3.74 -4.11 -13.40
CA GLY A 160 -4.78 -3.10 -13.14
C GLY A 160 -4.40 -1.70 -13.59
N ARG A 161 -3.14 -1.29 -13.37
CA ARG A 161 -2.62 0.00 -13.87
C ARG A 161 -2.59 0.07 -15.39
N ASP A 162 -2.09 -0.99 -16.03
CA ASP A 162 -1.87 -1.02 -17.47
C ASP A 162 -3.20 -1.13 -18.24
N TYR A 163 -4.23 -1.75 -17.65
CA TYR A 163 -5.60 -1.75 -18.18
C TYR A 163 -6.16 -0.34 -18.32
N ILE A 164 -6.10 0.45 -17.24
CA ILE A 164 -6.58 1.84 -17.26
C ILE A 164 -5.79 2.65 -18.28
N SER A 165 -4.46 2.50 -18.33
CA SER A 165 -3.61 3.24 -19.25
C SER A 165 -3.89 2.94 -20.72
N SER A 166 -4.32 1.72 -21.05
CA SER A 166 -4.56 1.29 -22.43
C SER A 166 -5.97 1.62 -22.92
N HIS A 167 -6.97 1.54 -22.04
CA HIS A 167 -8.38 1.76 -22.40
C HIS A 167 -8.83 3.22 -22.28
N TYR A 168 -8.15 4.02 -21.44
CA TYR A 168 -8.50 5.43 -21.20
C TYR A 168 -7.31 6.36 -21.46
N PRO A 169 -6.80 6.45 -22.71
CA PRO A 169 -5.71 7.36 -23.04
C PRO A 169 -6.14 8.81 -22.78
N THR A 170 -5.21 9.60 -22.23
CA THR A 170 -5.39 10.97 -21.69
C THR A 170 -5.92 12.03 -22.67
N SER A 171 -6.29 11.68 -23.89
CA SER A 171 -6.72 12.61 -24.93
C SER A 171 -8.17 12.35 -25.36
N ASN A 172 -9.10 13.16 -24.84
CA ASN A 172 -10.42 13.48 -25.42
C ASN A 172 -11.58 12.46 -25.30
N SER A 173 -11.45 11.26 -24.71
CA SER A 173 -12.57 10.29 -24.73
C SER A 173 -13.60 10.44 -23.60
N ILE A 174 -13.25 11.03 -22.45
CA ILE A 174 -14.12 10.99 -21.26
C ILE A 174 -15.31 11.96 -21.37
N SER A 175 -15.17 13.08 -22.07
CA SER A 175 -16.23 14.10 -22.13
C SER A 175 -17.30 13.86 -23.21
N ASN A 176 -17.16 12.80 -24.03
CA ASN A 176 -18.05 12.57 -25.19
C ASN A 176 -18.70 11.18 -25.21
N SER A 177 -18.40 10.27 -24.26
CA SER A 177 -19.19 9.04 -24.15
C SER A 177 -20.53 9.39 -23.51
N GLN A 178 -21.59 9.39 -24.33
CA GLN A 178 -22.97 9.31 -23.86
C GLN A 178 -23.32 7.91 -23.30
N ASP A 179 -22.35 7.00 -23.21
CA ASP A 179 -22.49 5.77 -22.45
C ASP A 179 -22.29 6.10 -20.97
N ASP A 180 -23.36 5.95 -20.21
CA ASP A 180 -23.62 6.51 -18.87
C ASP A 180 -22.75 5.95 -17.70
N GLY A 181 -21.71 5.15 -17.97
CA GLY A 181 -20.92 4.48 -16.93
C GLY A 181 -19.60 5.18 -16.63
N SER A 182 -19.25 5.38 -15.35
CA SER A 182 -17.95 5.93 -14.97
C SER A 182 -16.80 4.98 -15.36
N ILE A 183 -15.57 5.51 -15.53
CA ILE A 183 -14.38 4.67 -15.78
C ILE A 183 -14.23 3.58 -14.72
N LEU A 184 -14.56 3.92 -13.47
CA LEU A 184 -14.48 2.99 -12.35
C LEU A 184 -15.52 1.88 -12.49
N GLU A 185 -16.77 2.22 -12.82
CA GLU A 185 -17.84 1.22 -13.06
C GLU A 185 -17.45 0.26 -14.18
N GLN A 186 -16.96 0.76 -15.31
CA GLN A 186 -16.52 -0.11 -16.44
C GLN A 186 -15.38 -1.07 -16.04
N CYS A 187 -14.52 -0.67 -15.13
CA CYS A 187 -13.44 -1.53 -14.63
C CYS A 187 -13.92 -2.55 -13.57
N LEU A 188 -15.08 -2.29 -12.94
CA LEU A 188 -15.65 -3.07 -11.85
C LEU A 188 -16.77 -4.00 -12.27
N ASP A 189 -17.58 -3.63 -13.26
CA ASP A 189 -18.72 -4.41 -13.76
C ASP A 189 -18.28 -5.84 -14.11
N HIS A 190 -17.06 -5.98 -14.65
CA HIS A 190 -16.50 -7.30 -14.95
C HIS A 190 -15.92 -8.04 -13.73
N LEU A 191 -15.61 -7.37 -12.64
CA LEU A 191 -15.11 -7.98 -11.40
C LEU A 191 -16.24 -8.43 -10.46
N LEU A 192 -17.32 -7.67 -10.38
CA LEU A 192 -18.42 -7.89 -9.43
C LEU A 192 -19.37 -9.02 -9.85
N ASP A 193 -19.50 -9.24 -11.17
CA ASP A 193 -20.53 -10.12 -11.74
C ASP A 193 -20.13 -11.60 -11.86
N GLN A 194 -18.96 -12.01 -11.36
CA GLN A 194 -18.48 -13.39 -11.52
C GLN A 194 -18.78 -14.26 -10.30
N PRO A 195 -19.85 -15.11 -10.34
CA PRO A 195 -20.13 -16.06 -9.27
C PRO A 195 -19.04 -17.13 -9.26
N GLY A 196 -18.27 -17.19 -8.17
CA GLY A 196 -17.28 -18.23 -7.99
C GLY A 196 -15.91 -17.91 -8.57
N ALA A 197 -15.42 -16.69 -8.40
CA ALA A 197 -13.99 -16.46 -8.24
C ALA A 197 -13.63 -16.57 -6.74
N PRO A 198 -13.51 -17.78 -6.14
CA PRO A 198 -12.76 -17.96 -4.90
C PRO A 198 -11.29 -17.79 -5.24
N LEU A 199 -10.92 -16.59 -5.67
CA LEU A 199 -9.55 -16.23 -5.90
C LEU A 199 -8.86 -16.13 -4.54
N ILE A 200 -7.53 -16.22 -4.55
CA ILE A 200 -6.72 -15.68 -3.47
C ILE A 200 -7.13 -14.21 -3.35
N ARG A 201 -7.90 -13.90 -2.30
CA ARG A 201 -8.56 -12.62 -2.06
C ARG A 201 -7.60 -11.44 -2.25
N THR A 202 -6.35 -11.65 -1.84
CA THR A 202 -5.24 -10.70 -1.97
C THR A 202 -4.83 -10.38 -3.41
N CYS A 203 -4.90 -11.32 -4.37
CA CYS A 203 -4.53 -11.04 -5.77
C CYS A 203 -5.63 -10.23 -6.48
N ASN A 204 -6.91 -10.55 -6.21
CA ASN A 204 -8.04 -9.78 -6.74
C ASN A 204 -8.02 -8.33 -6.28
N ALA A 205 -7.82 -8.15 -4.97
CA ALA A 205 -7.68 -6.82 -4.40
C ALA A 205 -6.53 -6.03 -5.06
N ALA A 206 -5.43 -6.69 -5.39
CA ALA A 206 -4.29 -6.06 -6.05
C ALA A 206 -4.66 -5.44 -7.41
N TYR A 207 -5.53 -6.09 -8.20
CA TYR A 207 -6.01 -5.53 -9.47
C TYR A 207 -6.72 -4.19 -9.22
N LEU A 208 -7.64 -4.20 -8.27
CA LEU A 208 -8.41 -3.02 -7.88
C LEU A 208 -7.50 -1.90 -7.39
N HIS A 209 -6.47 -2.22 -6.59
CA HIS A 209 -5.48 -1.26 -6.12
C HIS A 209 -4.78 -0.59 -7.31
N GLY A 210 -4.33 -1.37 -8.30
CA GLY A 210 -3.73 -0.85 -9.52
C GLY A 210 -4.66 0.07 -10.33
N VAL A 211 -5.94 -0.31 -10.43
CA VAL A 211 -6.98 0.52 -11.07
C VAL A 211 -7.14 1.87 -10.36
N ILE A 212 -7.30 1.86 -9.03
CA ILE A 212 -7.48 3.09 -8.22
C ILE A 212 -6.27 4.00 -8.35
N GLU A 213 -5.06 3.45 -8.24
CA GLU A 213 -3.81 4.20 -8.41
C GLU A 213 -3.73 4.91 -9.76
N HIS A 214 -4.01 4.19 -10.84
CA HIS A 214 -3.89 4.76 -12.17
C HIS A 214 -5.01 5.76 -12.47
N TYR A 215 -6.23 5.52 -11.97
CA TYR A 215 -7.33 6.48 -12.02
C TYR A 215 -6.91 7.82 -11.41
N TYR A 216 -6.30 7.82 -10.22
CA TYR A 216 -5.83 9.05 -9.57
C TYR A 216 -4.77 9.77 -10.39
N LEU A 217 -3.82 9.03 -10.98
CA LEU A 217 -2.79 9.60 -11.84
C LEU A 217 -3.35 10.20 -13.13
N LEU A 218 -4.38 9.59 -13.72
CA LEU A 218 -5.05 10.13 -14.90
C LEU A 218 -5.76 11.44 -14.58
N GLU A 219 -6.56 11.47 -13.52
CA GLU A 219 -7.29 12.67 -13.11
C GLU A 219 -6.33 13.81 -12.72
N GLN A 220 -5.22 13.49 -12.06
CA GLN A 220 -4.16 14.45 -11.80
C GLN A 220 -3.57 15.04 -13.09
N LYS A 221 -3.27 14.20 -14.09
CA LYS A 221 -2.71 14.65 -15.38
C LYS A 221 -3.71 15.54 -16.12
N GLN A 222 -4.98 15.16 -16.15
CA GLN A 222 -6.05 15.96 -16.76
C GLN A 222 -6.19 17.31 -16.07
N GLN A 223 -6.17 17.34 -14.72
CA GLN A 223 -6.25 18.59 -13.99
C GLN A 223 -5.06 19.51 -14.28
N LYS A 224 -3.83 18.97 -14.31
CA LYS A 224 -2.63 19.74 -14.68
C LYS A 224 -2.70 20.29 -16.11
N GLN A 225 -3.31 19.57 -17.04
CA GLN A 225 -3.54 20.07 -18.40
C GLN A 225 -4.57 21.21 -18.45
N LYS A 226 -5.67 21.07 -17.71
CA LYS A 226 -6.72 22.10 -17.62
C LYS A 226 -6.22 23.35 -16.88
N GLN A 227 -5.41 23.17 -15.85
CA GLN A 227 -4.96 24.24 -14.96
C GLN A 227 -3.50 23.99 -14.51
N PRO A 228 -2.50 24.45 -15.30
CA PRO A 228 -1.08 24.15 -15.04
C PRO A 228 -0.50 24.86 -13.81
N ASN A 229 -1.18 25.89 -13.30
CA ASN A 229 -0.75 26.72 -12.17
C ASN A 229 -1.50 26.40 -10.88
N ASN A 230 -2.05 25.20 -10.75
CA ASN A 230 -2.83 24.85 -9.57
C ASN A 230 -2.01 24.97 -8.30
N ASN A 231 -2.64 25.60 -7.31
CA ASN A 231 -2.04 25.70 -5.99
C ASN A 231 -2.20 24.36 -5.25
N VAL A 232 -1.48 24.24 -4.12
CA VAL A 232 -1.49 23.04 -3.29
C VAL A 232 -2.91 22.72 -2.79
N THR A 233 -3.70 23.74 -2.45
CA THR A 233 -5.06 23.58 -1.92
C THR A 233 -6.02 22.97 -2.95
N GLU A 234 -5.95 23.40 -4.21
CA GLU A 234 -6.75 22.81 -5.30
C GLU A 234 -6.37 21.35 -5.56
N THR A 235 -5.09 21.03 -5.41
CA THR A 235 -4.58 19.65 -5.55
C THR A 235 -5.10 18.75 -4.43
N GLU A 236 -5.12 19.24 -3.18
CA GLU A 236 -5.68 18.53 -2.04
C GLU A 236 -7.20 18.34 -2.15
N GLN A 237 -7.92 19.37 -2.63
CA GLN A 237 -9.37 19.29 -2.88
C GLN A 237 -9.70 18.27 -3.98
N LEU A 238 -8.95 18.26 -5.08
CA LEU A 238 -9.10 17.24 -6.12
C LEU A 238 -8.91 15.85 -5.52
N LEU A 239 -7.82 15.63 -4.79
CA LEU A 239 -7.51 14.32 -4.23
C LEU A 239 -8.58 13.83 -3.23
N LEU A 240 -9.11 14.74 -2.40
CA LEU A 240 -10.22 14.43 -1.50
C LEU A 240 -11.50 14.07 -2.28
N GLN A 241 -11.79 14.78 -3.38
CA GLN A 241 -12.92 14.45 -4.26
C GLN A 241 -12.75 13.07 -4.89
N LEU A 242 -11.59 12.77 -5.49
CA LEU A 242 -11.29 11.46 -6.07
C LEU A 242 -11.40 10.32 -5.04
N THR A 243 -11.05 10.61 -3.79
CA THR A 243 -11.21 9.66 -2.67
C THR A 243 -12.67 9.35 -2.39
N ARG A 244 -13.53 10.36 -2.38
CA ARG A 244 -14.97 10.17 -2.22
C ARG A 244 -15.58 9.45 -3.42
N ASP A 245 -15.21 9.84 -4.63
CA ASP A 245 -15.72 9.21 -5.86
C ASP A 245 -15.39 7.71 -5.89
N VAL A 246 -14.16 7.31 -5.55
CA VAL A 246 -13.81 5.89 -5.42
C VAL A 246 -14.59 5.23 -4.31
N ASN A 247 -14.71 5.83 -3.13
CA ASN A 247 -15.49 5.23 -2.05
C ASN A 247 -16.94 4.97 -2.47
N ASP A 248 -17.59 5.96 -3.09
CA ASP A 248 -19.02 5.94 -3.38
C ASP A 248 -19.34 5.04 -4.58
N GLN A 249 -18.53 5.10 -5.64
CA GLN A 249 -18.76 4.33 -6.87
C GLN A 249 -18.19 2.92 -6.79
N VAL A 250 -17.14 2.70 -5.99
CA VAL A 250 -16.43 1.41 -5.96
C VAL A 250 -16.65 0.68 -4.65
N CYS A 251 -16.26 1.32 -3.55
CA CYS A 251 -16.23 0.64 -2.26
C CYS A 251 -17.64 0.29 -1.78
N GLN A 252 -18.61 1.21 -1.88
CA GLN A 252 -19.99 0.92 -1.47
C GLN A 252 -20.62 -0.22 -2.27
N GLN A 253 -20.33 -0.32 -3.57
CA GLN A 253 -20.81 -1.42 -4.42
C GLN A 253 -20.21 -2.76 -3.97
N LEU A 254 -18.92 -2.77 -3.62
CA LEU A 254 -18.27 -3.96 -3.06
C LEU A 254 -18.87 -4.36 -1.70
N PHE A 255 -19.34 -3.43 -0.88
CA PHE A 255 -19.84 -3.74 0.47
C PHE A 255 -21.21 -4.41 0.47
N VAL A 256 -22.03 -4.10 -0.54
CA VAL A 256 -23.38 -4.68 -0.66
C VAL A 256 -23.39 -6.06 -1.29
N ASN A 257 -22.25 -6.57 -1.77
CA ASN A 257 -22.17 -7.88 -2.39
C ASN A 257 -22.37 -9.00 -1.34
N PRO A 258 -23.50 -9.75 -1.40
CA PRO A 258 -23.86 -10.75 -0.38
C PRO A 258 -22.94 -11.98 -0.39
N ASN A 259 -22.14 -12.16 -1.45
CA ASN A 259 -21.27 -13.33 -1.62
C ASN A 259 -19.89 -13.14 -0.97
N SER A 260 -19.68 -12.03 -0.26
CA SER A 260 -18.39 -11.66 0.34
C SER A 260 -18.58 -11.13 1.75
N SER A 261 -17.58 -11.29 2.61
CA SER A 261 -17.67 -10.67 3.93
C SER A 261 -17.53 -9.15 3.76
N ALA A 262 -18.56 -8.38 4.17
CA ALA A 262 -18.55 -6.93 4.02
C ALA A 262 -17.29 -6.28 4.64
N LEU A 263 -16.76 -6.86 5.72
CA LEU A 263 -15.52 -6.43 6.35
C LEU A 263 -14.28 -6.63 5.45
N SER A 264 -14.25 -7.73 4.70
CA SER A 264 -13.18 -8.02 3.75
C SER A 264 -13.10 -6.97 2.66
N ASN A 265 -14.23 -6.73 2.02
CA ASN A 265 -14.31 -5.82 0.89
C ASN A 265 -14.06 -4.37 1.30
N LYS A 266 -14.55 -3.98 2.49
CA LYS A 266 -14.18 -2.71 3.12
C LYS A 266 -12.69 -2.58 3.28
N TRP A 267 -12.04 -3.62 3.79
CA TRP A 267 -10.60 -3.60 3.95
C TRP A 267 -9.88 -3.44 2.61
N GLU A 268 -10.16 -4.28 1.62
CA GLU A 268 -9.44 -4.25 0.33
C GLU A 268 -9.61 -2.91 -0.40
N CYS A 269 -10.83 -2.35 -0.41
CA CYS A 269 -11.09 -1.13 -1.15
C CYS A 269 -10.51 0.11 -0.46
N HIS A 270 -10.74 0.29 0.84
CA HIS A 270 -10.15 1.41 1.60
C HIS A 270 -8.62 1.32 1.65
N HIS A 271 -8.05 0.11 1.61
CA HIS A 271 -6.62 -0.10 1.46
C HIS A 271 -6.13 0.40 0.09
N GLY A 272 -6.83 0.03 -0.99
CA GLY A 272 -6.57 0.53 -2.34
C GLY A 272 -6.65 2.05 -2.50
N ILE A 273 -7.54 2.71 -1.76
CA ILE A 273 -7.57 4.18 -1.69
C ILE A 273 -6.23 4.71 -1.14
N GLY A 274 -5.69 4.11 -0.08
CA GLY A 274 -4.40 4.48 0.49
C GLY A 274 -3.24 4.41 -0.52
N HIS A 275 -3.23 3.35 -1.35
CA HIS A 275 -2.32 3.20 -2.48
C HIS A 275 -2.44 4.36 -3.47
N GLY A 276 -3.67 4.65 -3.92
CA GLY A 276 -3.93 5.73 -4.88
C GLY A 276 -3.54 7.11 -4.37
N ILE A 277 -3.87 7.42 -3.11
CA ILE A 277 -3.48 8.69 -2.47
C ILE A 277 -1.96 8.86 -2.48
N LEU A 278 -1.22 7.81 -2.12
CA LEU A 278 0.24 7.92 -2.12
C LEU A 278 0.78 8.10 -3.55
N GLN A 279 0.31 7.32 -4.53
CA GLN A 279 0.75 7.46 -5.92
C GLN A 279 0.47 8.85 -6.49
N PHE A 280 -0.70 9.42 -6.19
CA PHE A 280 -1.02 10.79 -6.57
C PHE A 280 -0.05 11.80 -5.95
N THR A 281 0.26 11.65 -4.67
CA THR A 281 1.12 12.58 -3.93
C THR A 281 2.61 12.37 -4.17
N GLN A 282 3.07 11.21 -4.69
CA GLN A 282 4.48 10.94 -4.99
C GLN A 282 5.10 11.90 -6.01
N GLN A 283 4.29 12.60 -6.81
CA GLN A 283 4.77 13.68 -7.68
C GLN A 283 5.14 14.96 -6.91
N LEU A 284 4.80 15.03 -5.62
CA LEU A 284 5.16 16.08 -4.67
C LEU A 284 6.42 15.63 -3.92
N HIS A 285 7.27 16.57 -3.48
CA HIS A 285 8.50 16.23 -2.75
C HIS A 285 8.24 15.26 -1.57
N ASP A 286 9.02 14.17 -1.45
CA ASP A 286 8.70 12.96 -0.67
C ASP A 286 8.16 13.14 0.75
N LYS A 287 8.76 14.04 1.55
CA LYS A 287 8.33 14.26 2.95
C LYS A 287 6.98 14.95 3.04
N LEU A 288 6.72 15.86 2.10
CA LEU A 288 5.45 16.54 1.99
C LEU A 288 4.38 15.57 1.46
N ALA A 289 4.74 14.71 0.51
CA ALA A 289 3.86 13.70 -0.05
C ALA A 289 3.26 12.79 1.03
N LEU A 290 4.10 12.19 1.89
CA LEU A 290 3.60 11.30 2.94
C LEU A 290 2.71 12.03 3.96
N GLN A 291 3.08 13.24 4.37
CA GLN A 291 2.28 14.03 5.33
C GLN A 291 0.91 14.40 4.75
N GLN A 292 0.87 14.84 3.49
CA GLN A 292 -0.37 15.15 2.79
C GLN A 292 -1.22 13.91 2.59
N ALA A 293 -0.62 12.78 2.17
CA ALA A 293 -1.34 11.53 1.98
C ALA A 293 -2.04 11.06 3.27
N LEU A 294 -1.35 11.13 4.42
CA LEU A 294 -1.94 10.81 5.72
C LEU A 294 -3.09 11.77 6.08
N GLN A 295 -2.93 13.06 5.77
CA GLN A 295 -3.97 14.05 6.02
C GLN A 295 -5.22 13.79 5.17
N ILE A 296 -5.07 13.33 3.92
CA ILE A 296 -6.22 12.97 3.07
C ILE A 296 -6.97 11.76 3.65
N CYS A 297 -6.27 10.70 4.09
CA CYS A 297 -6.90 9.56 4.75
C CYS A 297 -7.70 9.97 6.02
N LEU A 298 -7.29 11.04 6.71
CA LEU A 298 -7.99 11.59 7.87
C LEU A 298 -9.21 12.46 7.51
N LEU A 299 -9.15 13.16 6.38
CA LEU A 299 -10.22 14.07 5.94
C LEU A 299 -11.33 13.37 5.13
N ALA A 300 -11.07 12.16 4.64
CA ALA A 300 -12.06 11.34 3.94
C ALA A 300 -12.98 10.63 4.96
N GLU A 301 -14.03 11.32 5.43
CA GLU A 301 -14.91 10.89 6.52
C GLU A 301 -15.52 9.48 6.34
N ASP A 302 -15.81 9.07 5.09
CA ASP A 302 -16.42 7.77 4.77
C ASP A 302 -15.39 6.65 4.51
N VAL A 303 -14.09 6.98 4.61
CA VAL A 303 -13.00 6.03 4.44
C VAL A 303 -12.44 5.66 5.82
N ASP A 304 -12.25 4.36 6.06
CA ASP A 304 -11.61 3.90 7.29
C ASP A 304 -10.15 4.33 7.30
N THR A 305 -9.84 5.36 8.10
CA THR A 305 -8.51 5.95 8.19
C THR A 305 -7.43 4.92 8.51
N THR A 306 -7.73 3.89 9.33
CA THR A 306 -6.73 2.87 9.71
C THR A 306 -6.40 1.99 8.52
N ILE A 307 -7.40 1.60 7.73
CA ILE A 307 -7.25 0.78 6.53
C ILE A 307 -6.60 1.60 5.40
N CYS A 308 -7.00 2.85 5.23
CA CYS A 308 -6.37 3.78 4.28
C CYS A 308 -4.87 3.98 4.59
N HIS A 309 -4.53 4.23 5.86
CA HIS A 309 -3.14 4.29 6.29
C HIS A 309 -2.38 2.99 6.01
N ASN A 310 -3.06 1.84 6.10
CA ASN A 310 -2.45 0.54 5.85
C ASN A 310 -1.97 0.41 4.39
N GLY A 311 -2.81 0.69 3.40
CA GLY A 311 -2.39 0.68 1.99
C GLY A 311 -1.37 1.76 1.67
N LEU A 312 -1.53 2.96 2.23
CA LEU A 312 -0.58 4.06 2.07
C LEU A 312 0.83 3.67 2.56
N PHE A 313 0.96 3.07 3.74
CA PHE A 313 2.28 2.67 4.24
C PHE A 313 2.86 1.48 3.48
N MET A 314 2.03 0.54 3.02
CA MET A 314 2.48 -0.54 2.15
C MET A 314 3.13 0.02 0.88
N GLU A 315 2.45 0.93 0.20
CA GLU A 315 2.95 1.58 -1.02
C GLU A 315 4.19 2.44 -0.75
N TYR A 316 4.24 3.13 0.39
CA TYR A 316 5.37 3.97 0.78
C TYR A 316 6.66 3.16 0.93
N TRP A 317 6.59 2.04 1.66
CA TRP A 317 7.77 1.20 1.85
C TRP A 317 8.13 0.41 0.59
N ALA A 318 7.14 0.00 -0.21
CA ALA A 318 7.37 -0.65 -1.50
C ALA A 318 8.12 0.24 -2.50
N ASN A 319 7.86 1.55 -2.51
CA ASN A 319 8.53 2.50 -3.41
C ASN A 319 9.86 3.06 -2.90
N MET A 320 10.26 2.77 -1.65
CA MET A 320 11.45 3.37 -1.06
C MET A 320 12.76 2.99 -1.79
N ARG A 321 12.76 1.91 -2.59
CA ARG A 321 13.90 1.53 -3.46
C ARG A 321 14.37 2.67 -4.37
N ARG A 322 13.47 3.61 -4.73
CA ARG A 322 13.80 4.79 -5.55
C ARG A 322 14.54 5.89 -4.79
N LEU A 323 14.37 5.94 -3.48
CA LEU A 323 14.73 7.12 -2.69
C LEU A 323 16.13 7.03 -2.10
N THR A 324 16.67 5.83 -1.87
CA THR A 324 18.05 5.62 -1.37
C THR A 324 18.49 4.16 -1.44
N THR A 325 19.79 3.93 -1.61
CA THR A 325 20.44 2.67 -1.20
C THR A 325 20.24 2.48 0.31
N PHE A 326 19.61 1.39 0.74
CA PHE A 326 19.68 0.98 2.14
C PHE A 326 21.11 0.48 2.33
N ASP A 327 21.92 1.27 3.02
CA ASP A 327 23.25 0.84 3.44
C ASP A 327 23.08 0.13 4.79
N ASP A 328 23.74 -1.02 5.00
CA ASP A 328 23.67 -1.82 6.24
C ASP A 328 24.11 -1.04 7.49
N ASN A 329 24.67 0.15 7.31
CA ASN A 329 24.99 1.09 8.38
C ASN A 329 23.73 1.62 9.09
N ASN A 330 23.85 1.91 10.40
CA ASN A 330 22.80 2.34 11.36
C ASN A 330 21.77 3.41 10.89
N ASN A 331 21.94 4.03 9.73
CA ASN A 331 21.06 5.05 9.16
C ASN A 331 19.64 4.52 8.84
N ASN A 332 19.47 3.23 8.55
CA ASN A 332 18.16 2.67 8.19
C ASN A 332 17.18 2.62 9.37
N ASN A 333 17.68 2.25 10.55
CA ASN A 333 16.91 2.20 11.79
C ASN A 333 16.35 3.58 12.14
N HIS A 334 17.20 4.59 12.02
CA HIS A 334 16.81 5.98 12.25
C HIS A 334 15.75 6.45 11.26
N ARG A 335 15.78 6.01 10.00
CA ARG A 335 14.74 6.34 9.02
C ARG A 335 13.39 5.71 9.34
N ILE A 336 13.37 4.42 9.66
CA ILE A 336 12.12 3.73 10.06
C ILE A 336 11.51 4.42 11.27
N GLN A 337 12.34 4.75 12.26
CA GLN A 337 11.91 5.52 13.41
C GLN A 337 11.33 6.87 13.01
N GLN A 338 12.09 7.70 12.29
CA GLN A 338 11.67 9.04 11.89
C GLN A 338 10.38 9.04 11.07
N THR A 339 10.22 8.05 10.19
CA THR A 339 9.01 7.92 9.38
C THR A 339 7.83 7.48 10.25
N CYS A 340 7.98 6.46 11.10
CA CYS A 340 6.84 5.90 11.84
C CYS A 340 6.53 6.60 13.17
N GLN A 341 7.43 7.44 13.67
CA GLN A 341 7.28 8.09 14.98
C GLN A 341 6.02 8.98 15.02
N GLY A 342 5.14 8.71 15.99
CA GLY A 342 3.87 9.42 16.16
C GLY A 342 2.87 9.17 15.03
N LYS A 343 3.04 8.11 14.24
CA LYS A 343 2.14 7.72 13.15
C LYS A 343 1.42 6.41 13.45
N SER A 344 0.54 6.00 12.52
CA SER A 344 -0.16 4.71 12.59
C SER A 344 0.81 3.54 12.77
N LEU A 345 0.38 2.55 13.57
CA LEU A 345 1.07 1.26 13.71
C LEU A 345 1.21 0.51 12.38
N ALA A 346 0.36 0.82 11.39
CA ALA A 346 0.50 0.31 10.03
C ALA A 346 1.80 0.76 9.34
N CYS A 347 2.45 1.83 9.81
CA CYS A 347 3.79 2.18 9.32
C CYS A 347 4.80 1.08 9.67
N SER A 348 4.74 0.57 10.90
CA SER A 348 5.68 -0.43 11.40
C SER A 348 5.50 -1.80 10.79
N ILE A 349 4.27 -2.22 10.48
CA ILE A 349 4.04 -3.53 9.88
C ILE A 349 4.67 -3.66 8.49
N TYR A 350 4.77 -2.57 7.73
CA TYR A 350 5.36 -2.58 6.38
C TYR A 350 6.82 -2.11 6.32
N ALA A 351 7.35 -1.55 7.41
CA ALA A 351 8.75 -1.11 7.48
C ALA A 351 9.77 -2.20 7.08
N PRO A 352 9.61 -3.48 7.44
CA PRO A 352 10.51 -4.55 7.01
C PRO A 352 10.63 -4.72 5.49
N THR A 353 9.57 -4.37 4.73
CA THR A 353 9.54 -4.48 3.27
C THR A 353 10.69 -3.72 2.63
N ALA A 354 11.04 -2.55 3.15
CA ALA A 354 12.08 -1.72 2.56
C ALA A 354 13.48 -2.33 2.68
N TYR A 355 13.74 -3.08 3.76
CA TYR A 355 14.96 -3.88 3.90
C TYR A 355 14.92 -5.10 2.96
N LEU A 356 13.82 -5.86 2.97
CA LEU A 356 13.69 -7.11 2.22
C LEU A 356 13.69 -6.90 0.69
N LEU A 357 13.32 -5.71 0.20
CA LEU A 357 13.49 -5.34 -1.22
C LEU A 357 14.97 -5.34 -1.65
N GLN A 358 15.90 -5.07 -0.74
CA GLN A 358 17.34 -5.01 -1.01
C GLN A 358 18.05 -6.29 -0.58
N HIS A 359 17.52 -6.98 0.43
CA HIS A 359 18.02 -8.24 0.95
C HIS A 359 16.92 -9.32 0.88
N PRO A 360 16.60 -9.84 -0.32
CA PRO A 360 15.53 -10.82 -0.49
C PRO A 360 15.71 -12.02 0.44
N ARG A 361 14.64 -12.41 1.13
CA ARG A 361 14.61 -13.54 2.07
C ARG A 361 15.55 -13.44 3.28
N ASP A 362 16.24 -12.31 3.52
CA ASP A 362 16.97 -12.10 4.79
C ASP A 362 16.03 -11.64 5.92
N TYR A 363 15.10 -12.51 6.30
CA TYR A 363 14.14 -12.22 7.35
C TYR A 363 14.81 -11.99 8.71
N VAL A 364 15.93 -12.67 8.99
CA VAL A 364 16.69 -12.47 10.23
C VAL A 364 17.31 -11.07 10.25
N GLY A 365 17.83 -10.59 9.12
CA GLY A 365 18.22 -9.19 8.95
C GLY A 365 17.08 -8.22 9.18
N ALA A 366 15.90 -8.49 8.64
CA ALA A 366 14.71 -7.67 8.89
C ALA A 366 14.30 -7.64 10.38
N ILE A 367 14.41 -8.77 11.10
CA ILE A 367 14.22 -8.80 12.56
C ILE A 367 15.23 -7.90 13.28
N ARG A 368 16.51 -7.89 12.86
CA ARG A 368 17.52 -6.98 13.43
C ARG A 368 17.18 -5.51 13.18
N VAL A 369 16.61 -5.16 12.02
CA VAL A 369 16.11 -3.82 11.75
C VAL A 369 14.98 -3.44 12.71
N CYS A 370 14.01 -4.33 12.94
CA CYS A 370 12.94 -4.12 13.91
C CYS A 370 13.42 -3.97 15.36
N GLN A 371 14.52 -4.64 15.73
CA GLN A 371 15.11 -4.54 17.08
C GLN A 371 15.65 -3.14 17.38
N HIS A 372 16.28 -2.50 16.39
CA HIS A 372 17.04 -1.27 16.58
C HIS A 372 16.34 -0.01 16.02
N GLY A 373 15.24 -0.18 15.27
CA GLY A 373 14.52 0.91 14.61
C GLY A 373 13.58 1.74 15.47
N TYR A 374 13.51 1.52 16.79
CA TYR A 374 12.58 2.23 17.69
C TYR A 374 13.22 2.59 19.03
N GLU A 375 12.96 3.80 19.54
CA GLU A 375 13.43 4.28 20.86
C GLU A 375 12.56 3.78 22.04
N PRO A 376 13.10 3.65 23.27
CA PRO A 376 12.45 2.98 24.41
C PRO A 376 11.04 3.44 24.80
N ALA A 377 10.71 4.72 24.63
CA ALA A 377 9.45 5.28 25.14
C ALA A 377 8.21 4.97 24.26
N GLN A 378 8.40 4.63 22.99
CA GLN A 378 7.32 4.27 22.04
C GLN A 378 7.53 2.85 21.46
N GLN A 379 8.42 2.08 22.09
CA GLN A 379 9.12 0.96 21.47
C GLN A 379 8.24 -0.27 21.26
N LEU A 380 7.49 -0.68 22.28
CA LEU A 380 7.01 -2.05 22.31
C LEU A 380 5.93 -2.32 21.25
N GLN A 381 4.95 -1.44 21.08
CA GLN A 381 3.87 -1.63 20.11
C GLN A 381 4.40 -1.57 18.67
N HIS A 382 5.18 -0.55 18.32
CA HIS A 382 5.78 -0.45 16.99
C HIS A 382 6.73 -1.62 16.69
N GLN A 383 7.50 -2.06 17.68
CA GLN A 383 8.39 -3.22 17.55
C GLN A 383 7.60 -4.53 17.36
N ILE A 384 6.51 -4.75 18.12
CA ILE A 384 5.60 -5.89 17.91
C ILE A 384 5.08 -5.88 16.47
N MET A 385 4.58 -4.74 15.99
CA MET A 385 4.03 -4.61 14.65
C MET A 385 5.10 -4.83 13.57
N CYS A 386 6.34 -4.40 13.80
CA CYS A 386 7.45 -4.66 12.90
C CYS A 386 7.78 -6.16 12.81
N TYR A 387 7.84 -6.88 13.94
CA TYR A 387 8.04 -8.33 13.92
C TYR A 387 6.87 -9.08 13.26
N GLN A 388 5.65 -8.63 13.50
CA GLN A 388 4.47 -9.12 12.78
C GLN A 388 4.61 -8.90 11.27
N GLY A 389 5.11 -7.74 10.86
CA GLY A 389 5.45 -7.42 9.47
C GLY A 389 6.44 -8.38 8.84
N VAL A 390 7.51 -8.74 9.56
CA VAL A 390 8.46 -9.76 9.09
C VAL A 390 7.79 -11.12 8.93
N GLY A 391 6.94 -11.53 9.87
CA GLY A 391 6.16 -12.76 9.77
C GLY A 391 5.23 -12.77 8.54
N VAL A 392 4.52 -11.67 8.28
CA VAL A 392 3.68 -11.50 7.09
C VAL A 392 4.50 -11.62 5.81
N GLN A 393 5.63 -10.91 5.73
CA GLN A 393 6.45 -10.92 4.52
C GLN A 393 7.10 -12.29 4.28
N ALA A 394 7.54 -12.97 5.33
CA ALA A 394 8.04 -14.34 5.24
C ALA A 394 6.95 -15.31 4.78
N ALA A 395 5.72 -15.21 5.32
CA ALA A 395 4.60 -16.05 4.88
C ALA A 395 4.23 -15.79 3.42
N LYS A 396 4.20 -14.52 2.99
CA LYS A 396 3.91 -14.14 1.59
C LYS A 396 4.84 -14.82 0.59
N GLU A 397 6.10 -15.00 0.95
CA GLU A 397 7.12 -15.59 0.08
C GLU A 397 7.28 -17.11 0.24
N ASN A 398 6.58 -17.72 1.21
CA ASN A 398 6.67 -19.16 1.54
C ASN A 398 5.28 -19.68 1.97
N LEU A 399 4.26 -19.49 1.10
CA LEU A 399 2.87 -19.85 1.41
C LEU A 399 2.65 -21.36 1.57
N ASP A 400 3.47 -22.17 0.91
CA ASP A 400 3.42 -23.63 0.87
C ASP A 400 4.35 -24.31 1.91
N ASP A 401 5.34 -23.59 2.44
CA ASP A 401 6.27 -24.08 3.46
C ASP A 401 6.52 -23.02 4.54
N PHE A 402 5.98 -23.22 5.75
CA PHE A 402 6.17 -22.29 6.87
C PHE A 402 7.48 -22.52 7.65
N THR A 403 8.35 -23.44 7.22
CA THR A 403 9.65 -23.67 7.87
C THR A 403 10.54 -22.41 7.87
N PRO A 404 10.70 -21.66 6.77
CA PRO A 404 11.44 -20.39 6.76
C PRO A 404 10.77 -19.32 7.64
N VAL A 405 9.44 -19.33 7.73
CA VAL A 405 8.66 -18.41 8.58
C VAL A 405 8.94 -18.69 10.06
N GLU A 406 8.97 -19.96 10.47
CA GLU A 406 9.34 -20.36 11.83
C GLU A 406 10.77 -19.96 12.17
N ALA A 407 11.72 -20.22 11.28
CA ALA A 407 13.11 -19.81 11.47
C ALA A 407 13.24 -18.29 11.66
N ALA A 408 12.53 -17.50 10.84
CA ALA A 408 12.49 -16.04 10.98
C ALA A 408 11.89 -15.60 12.32
N CYS A 409 10.73 -16.14 12.70
CA CYS A 409 10.07 -15.75 13.94
C CYS A 409 10.83 -16.21 15.19
N LEU A 410 11.58 -17.32 15.15
CA LEU A 410 12.46 -17.75 16.25
C LEU A 410 13.64 -16.80 16.50
N ALA A 411 14.05 -16.00 15.50
CA ALA A 411 15.08 -14.98 15.68
C ALA A 411 14.61 -13.77 16.52
N VAL A 412 13.31 -13.67 16.82
CA VAL A 412 12.78 -12.61 17.69
C VAL A 412 13.23 -12.85 19.15
N PRO A 413 13.67 -11.83 19.92
CA PRO A 413 14.34 -12.04 21.22
C PRO A 413 13.48 -12.64 22.35
N ASN A 414 12.16 -12.52 22.27
CA ASN A 414 11.24 -12.88 23.36
C ASN A 414 10.13 -13.80 22.85
N LYS A 415 9.84 -14.89 23.59
CA LYS A 415 8.82 -15.89 23.21
C LYS A 415 7.42 -15.31 22.92
N GLY A 416 6.99 -14.28 23.65
CA GLY A 416 5.72 -13.59 23.36
C GLY A 416 5.74 -12.86 22.02
N LEU A 417 6.87 -12.23 21.69
CA LEU A 417 7.07 -11.54 20.41
C LEU A 417 7.29 -12.53 19.25
N GLN A 418 7.97 -13.65 19.50
CA GLN A 418 8.07 -14.79 18.58
C GLN A 418 6.68 -15.31 18.20
N ALA A 419 5.80 -15.50 19.20
CA ALA A 419 4.41 -15.92 18.97
C ALA A 419 3.60 -14.86 18.21
N ALA A 420 3.81 -13.57 18.46
CA ALA A 420 3.16 -12.49 17.71
C ALA A 420 3.57 -12.50 16.23
N CYS A 421 4.86 -12.66 15.93
CA CYS A 421 5.39 -12.81 14.57
C CYS A 421 4.70 -13.98 13.84
N MET A 422 4.73 -15.18 14.43
CA MET A 422 4.15 -16.37 13.81
C MET A 422 2.63 -16.28 13.72
N SER A 423 1.95 -15.77 14.75
CA SER A 423 0.50 -15.61 14.72
C SER A 423 0.06 -14.73 13.56
N LYS A 424 0.77 -13.62 13.28
CA LYS A 424 0.39 -12.75 12.17
C LYS A 424 0.70 -13.38 10.81
N ALA A 425 1.78 -14.16 10.71
CA ALA A 425 2.09 -14.96 9.52
C ALA A 425 0.98 -15.97 9.18
N LEU A 426 0.48 -16.69 10.21
CA LEU A 426 -0.64 -17.63 10.04
C LEU A 426 -1.96 -16.92 9.73
N THR A 427 -2.21 -15.74 10.32
CA THR A 427 -3.37 -14.90 9.95
C THR A 427 -3.27 -14.46 8.49
N TYR A 428 -2.08 -14.11 8.00
CA TYR A 428 -1.89 -13.75 6.60
C TYR A 428 -2.24 -14.89 5.65
N TYR A 429 -1.90 -16.14 5.98
CA TYR A 429 -2.34 -17.31 5.20
C TYR A 429 -3.86 -17.35 5.10
N LYS A 430 -4.55 -17.30 6.24
CA LYS A 430 -6.03 -17.31 6.30
C LYS A 430 -6.64 -16.20 5.45
N ASP A 431 -6.13 -14.98 5.62
CA ASP A 431 -6.62 -13.80 4.90
C ASP A 431 -6.38 -13.93 3.39
N SER A 432 -5.23 -14.46 2.97
CA SER A 432 -4.86 -14.63 1.56
C SER A 432 -5.78 -15.61 0.84
N PHE A 433 -6.07 -16.73 1.49
CA PHE A 433 -6.94 -17.77 0.93
C PHE A 433 -8.43 -17.57 1.25
N GLY A 434 -8.79 -16.57 2.04
CA GLY A 434 -10.17 -16.35 2.49
C GLY A 434 -10.74 -17.52 3.28
N VAL A 435 -9.89 -18.23 4.04
CA VAL A 435 -10.27 -19.43 4.81
C VAL A 435 -10.18 -19.18 6.31
N ASP A 436 -11.08 -19.81 7.06
CA ASP A 436 -11.08 -19.72 8.53
C ASP A 436 -10.23 -20.79 9.23
N PHE A 437 -9.65 -21.72 8.47
CA PHE A 437 -8.81 -22.81 8.97
C PHE A 437 -7.41 -22.77 8.34
N LEU A 438 -6.47 -23.50 8.95
CA LEU A 438 -5.14 -23.73 8.41
C LEU A 438 -5.03 -25.21 8.01
N PRO A 439 -4.47 -25.56 6.84
CA PRO A 439 -4.24 -26.96 6.50
C PRO A 439 -3.34 -27.64 7.53
N LYS A 440 -3.55 -28.93 7.78
CA LYS A 440 -2.73 -29.68 8.74
C LYS A 440 -1.29 -29.80 8.24
N GLU A 441 -1.16 -29.98 6.95
CA GLU A 441 0.08 -30.09 6.19
C GLU A 441 0.95 -28.85 6.37
N LEU A 442 0.34 -27.67 6.56
CA LEU A 442 1.05 -26.43 6.87
C LEU A 442 1.65 -26.42 8.29
N CYS A 443 0.95 -27.03 9.24
CA CYS A 443 1.33 -27.02 10.66
C CYS A 443 2.28 -28.17 11.05
N GLU A 444 2.21 -29.31 10.35
CA GLU A 444 2.97 -30.52 10.69
C GLU A 444 4.50 -30.32 10.70
N PRO A 445 5.11 -29.60 9.74
CA PRO A 445 6.56 -29.39 9.71
C PRO A 445 7.10 -28.49 10.83
N LEU A 446 6.24 -27.66 11.44
CA LEU A 446 6.65 -26.71 12.47
C LEU A 446 7.09 -27.44 13.75
N GLN A 447 8.18 -26.99 14.36
CA GLN A 447 8.69 -27.58 15.60
C GLN A 447 8.30 -26.76 16.83
N ALA A 448 8.53 -25.45 16.79
CA ALA A 448 8.32 -24.56 17.92
C ALA A 448 6.88 -24.02 17.97
N PHE A 449 6.26 -23.80 16.81
CA PHE A 449 4.92 -23.19 16.71
C PHE A 449 3.81 -24.14 16.29
N GLN A 450 4.06 -25.45 16.20
CA GLN A 450 3.04 -26.44 15.81
C GLN A 450 1.74 -26.30 16.62
N SER A 451 1.85 -26.19 17.95
CA SER A 451 0.68 -26.06 18.83
C SER A 451 -0.09 -24.75 18.60
N LEU A 452 0.60 -23.65 18.26
CA LEU A 452 -0.04 -22.38 17.91
C LEU A 452 -0.80 -22.53 16.60
N CYS A 453 -0.16 -23.10 15.58
CA CYS A 453 -0.76 -23.36 14.27
C CYS A 453 -2.01 -24.25 14.38
N GLN A 454 -1.91 -25.39 15.07
CA GLN A 454 -3.04 -26.29 15.30
C GLN A 454 -4.18 -25.64 16.08
N ARG A 455 -3.89 -24.80 17.08
CA ARG A 455 -4.93 -24.04 17.80
C ARG A 455 -5.64 -23.05 16.88
N MET A 456 -4.93 -22.39 15.98
CA MET A 456 -5.53 -21.47 15.01
C MET A 456 -6.32 -22.21 13.94
N SER A 457 -5.94 -23.45 13.60
CA SER A 457 -6.69 -24.32 12.69
C SER A 457 -8.06 -24.74 13.24
N ASN A 458 -8.18 -24.92 14.56
CA ASN A 458 -9.37 -25.51 15.19
C ASN A 458 -10.42 -24.48 15.66
N ARG A 459 -10.25 -23.19 15.33
CA ARG A 459 -11.13 -22.10 15.80
C ARG A 459 -12.30 -21.79 14.85
N SER A 460 -12.61 -22.68 13.91
CA SER A 460 -13.73 -22.56 12.96
C SER A 460 -15.10 -22.69 13.62
#